data_AF-A0A945ZK70-F1
#
_entry.id   AF-A0A945ZK70-F1
#
_cell.length_a   1.000
_cell.length_b   1.000
_cell.length_c   1.000
_cell.angle_alpha   90.00
_cell.angle_beta   90.00
_cell.angle_gamma   90.00
#
_symmetry.space_group_name_H-M   'P 1'
#
loop_
_entity.id
_entity.type
_entity.pdbx_description
1 polymer ?
#
loop_
_entity_poly.entity_id
_entity_poly.type
_entity_poly.pdbx_seq_one_letter_code
_entity_poly.pdbx_strand_id
1 'polypeptide(L)'
;MNPISGQKPEAIVKEYTSLKKRVFNYTKINFITEEGEFDESICTLIIPDLKEDSPPYVAIYYKRDNSKWFTESLYRKRLRFSFKDGVLKLDRSNFWDWFELSEIKIVVIY
;
A
#
# COMPACT_ATOMS: atom_id res chain seq x y z
N MET A 1 40.32 7.08 34.09
CA MET A 1 39.86 6.80 32.71
C MET A 1 38.45 6.25 32.80
N ASN A 2 37.46 6.94 32.23
CA ASN A 2 36.09 6.43 32.20
C ASN A 2 35.99 5.37 31.09
N PRO A 3 35.38 4.21 31.34
CA PRO A 3 35.23 3.19 30.31
C PRO A 3 34.25 3.69 29.24
N ILE A 4 34.70 3.68 27.99
CA ILE A 4 33.86 3.95 26.83
C ILE A 4 32.92 2.76 26.69
N SER A 5 31.67 2.95 27.11
CA SER A 5 30.60 1.98 26.89
C SER A 5 30.35 1.85 25.39
N GLY A 6 30.77 0.73 24.78
CA GLY A 6 30.43 0.42 23.40
C GLY A 6 28.91 0.38 23.22
N GLN A 7 28.39 1.04 22.17
CA GLN A 7 26.97 0.99 21.84
C GLN A 7 26.55 -0.47 21.65
N LYS A 8 25.61 -0.95 22.47
CA LYS A 8 24.99 -2.26 22.26
C LYS A 8 24.19 -2.18 20.95
N PRO A 9 24.37 -3.13 20.01
CA PRO A 9 23.58 -3.15 18.80
C PRO A 9 22.10 -3.31 19.15
N GLU A 10 21.25 -2.48 18.57
CA GLU A 10 19.80 -2.66 18.64
C GLU A 10 19.42 -4.01 18.00
N ALA A 11 18.36 -4.63 18.51
CA ALA A 11 17.86 -5.89 17.97
C ALA A 11 17.45 -5.71 16.50
N ILE A 12 17.99 -6.56 15.62
CA ILE A 12 17.77 -6.48 14.16
C ILE A 12 16.33 -6.88 13.77
N VAL A 13 15.64 -7.60 14.66
CA VAL A 13 14.28 -8.12 14.44
C VAL A 13 13.36 -7.59 15.53
N LYS A 14 12.19 -7.09 15.11
CA LYS A 14 11.13 -6.65 16.01
C LYS A 14 9.85 -7.40 15.65
N GLU A 15 9.33 -8.15 16.61
CA GLU A 15 8.06 -8.85 16.48
C GLU A 15 6.90 -7.96 16.94
N TYR A 16 5.79 -8.04 16.23
CA TYR A 16 4.58 -7.27 16.52
C TYR A 16 3.41 -8.24 16.69
N THR A 17 2.71 -8.18 17.83
CA THR A 17 1.61 -9.10 18.16
C THR A 17 0.22 -8.56 17.80
N SER A 18 0.10 -7.25 17.55
CA SER A 18 -1.19 -6.56 17.40
C SER A 18 -1.28 -5.74 16.11
N LEU A 19 -0.90 -6.35 14.98
CA LEU A 19 -1.01 -5.72 13.66
C LEU A 19 -2.46 -5.62 13.21
N LYS A 20 -2.83 -4.48 12.65
CA LYS A 20 -4.11 -4.27 11.98
C LYS A 20 -3.95 -4.55 10.50
N LYS A 21 -4.98 -5.14 9.90
CA LYS A 21 -5.09 -5.33 8.45
C LYS A 21 -6.30 -4.57 7.94
N ARG A 22 -6.11 -3.72 6.93
CA ARG A 22 -7.17 -3.05 6.19
C ARG A 22 -7.11 -3.44 4.73
N VAL A 23 -8.27 -3.68 4.12
CA VAL A 23 -8.38 -4.04 2.71
C VAL A 23 -9.38 -3.09 2.06
N PHE A 24 -8.89 -2.33 1.08
CA PHE A 24 -9.72 -1.52 0.20
C PHE A 24 -10.00 -2.30 -1.07
N ASN A 25 -11.25 -2.34 -1.52
CA ASN A 25 -11.68 -3.11 -2.67
C ASN A 25 -12.36 -2.19 -3.68
N TYR A 26 -11.83 -2.15 -4.89
CA TYR A 26 -12.31 -1.32 -5.98
C TYR A 26 -12.62 -2.20 -7.18
N THR A 27 -13.81 -2.03 -7.72
CA THR A 27 -14.22 -2.60 -9.01
C THR A 27 -14.04 -1.58 -10.11
N LYS A 28 -14.21 -1.98 -11.37
CA LYS A 28 -14.10 -1.11 -12.54
C LYS A 28 -14.91 0.20 -12.44
N ILE A 29 -16.07 0.16 -11.80
CA ILE A 29 -16.93 1.33 -11.56
C ILE A 29 -16.28 2.32 -10.57
N ASN A 30 -15.40 1.85 -9.68
CA ASN A 30 -14.79 2.68 -8.64
C ASN A 30 -13.49 3.36 -9.08
N PHE A 31 -12.82 2.87 -10.13
CA PHE A 31 -11.53 3.40 -10.57
C PHE A 31 -11.56 3.96 -12.00
N ILE A 32 -12.76 4.08 -12.58
CA ILE A 32 -12.99 4.69 -13.88
C ILE A 32 -14.06 5.80 -13.73
N THR A 33 -13.78 6.98 -14.28
CA THR A 33 -14.72 8.11 -14.32
C THR A 33 -15.81 7.91 -15.38
N GLU A 34 -16.82 8.78 -15.41
CA GLU A 34 -17.85 8.74 -16.46
C GLU A 34 -17.27 8.96 -17.88
N GLU A 35 -16.18 9.72 -17.97
CA GLU A 35 -15.42 9.98 -19.20
C GLU A 35 -14.52 8.81 -19.61
N GLY A 36 -14.46 7.75 -18.80
CA GLY A 36 -13.61 6.60 -19.06
C GLY A 36 -12.14 6.84 -18.70
N GLU A 37 -11.83 7.80 -17.84
CA GLU A 37 -10.47 8.05 -17.33
C GLU A 37 -10.23 7.33 -16.00
N PHE A 38 -8.96 7.23 -15.58
CA PHE A 38 -8.63 6.67 -14.26
C PHE A 38 -9.06 7.63 -13.14
N ASP A 39 -9.85 7.14 -12.19
CA ASP A 39 -10.22 7.92 -11.01
C ASP A 39 -9.08 7.92 -9.98
N GLU A 40 -8.36 9.04 -9.90
CA GLU A 40 -7.26 9.21 -8.94
C GLU A 40 -7.72 9.26 -7.47
N SER A 41 -9.03 9.35 -7.19
CA SER A 41 -9.57 9.29 -5.83
C SER A 41 -9.13 8.00 -5.09
N ILE A 42 -8.99 6.89 -5.82
CA ILE A 42 -8.56 5.61 -5.25
C ILE A 42 -7.09 5.59 -4.81
N CYS A 43 -6.31 6.61 -5.20
CA CYS A 43 -4.93 6.79 -4.77
C CYS A 43 -4.82 7.34 -3.34
N THR A 44 -5.91 7.81 -2.73
CA THR A 44 -5.89 8.35 -1.37
C THR A 44 -6.70 7.48 -0.43
N LEU A 45 -6.02 6.83 0.51
CA LEU A 45 -6.63 5.97 1.52
C LEU A 45 -6.64 6.65 2.88
N ILE A 46 -7.81 6.71 3.50
CA ILE A 46 -7.98 7.28 4.84
C ILE A 46 -7.93 6.15 5.88
N ILE A 47 -6.89 6.19 6.71
CA ILE A 47 -6.59 5.24 7.77
C ILE A 47 -6.32 6.03 9.07
N PRO A 48 -7.37 6.51 9.78
CA PRO A 48 -7.21 7.46 10.88
C PRO A 48 -6.32 6.98 12.03
N ASP A 49 -6.19 5.66 12.17
CA ASP A 49 -5.41 5.01 13.21
C ASP A 49 -4.01 4.55 12.74
N LEU A 50 -3.60 4.91 11.51
CA LEU A 50 -2.23 4.73 11.02
C LEU A 50 -1.34 5.82 11.60
N LYS A 51 -0.37 5.42 12.41
CA LYS A 51 0.59 6.31 13.06
C LYS A 51 1.88 6.43 12.27
N GLU A 52 2.53 7.59 12.33
CA GLU A 52 3.78 7.85 11.59
C GLU A 52 4.96 6.99 12.07
N ASP A 53 4.95 6.59 13.33
CA ASP A 53 5.97 5.74 13.95
C ASP A 53 5.83 4.23 13.61
N SER A 54 4.74 3.85 12.94
CA SER A 54 4.48 2.50 12.44
C SER A 54 4.38 2.51 10.92
N PRO A 55 5.49 2.30 10.18
CA PRO A 55 5.44 2.28 8.73
C PRO A 55 4.54 1.14 8.24
N PRO A 56 3.56 1.42 7.35
CA PRO A 56 2.66 0.40 6.88
C PRO A 56 3.35 -0.52 5.86
N TYR A 57 3.03 -1.79 5.90
CA TYR A 57 3.20 -2.67 4.75
C TYR A 57 2.01 -2.49 3.80
N VAL A 58 2.29 -2.24 2.53
CA VAL A 58 1.27 -2.00 1.51
C VAL A 58 1.48 -2.96 0.34
N ALA A 59 0.39 -3.61 -0.09
CA ALA A 59 0.36 -4.45 -1.27
C ALA A 59 -0.86 -4.12 -2.13
N ILE A 60 -0.68 -4.09 -3.45
CA ILE A 60 -1.77 -3.94 -4.41
C ILE A 60 -1.92 -5.26 -5.18
N TYR A 61 -3.12 -5.79 -5.16
CA TYR A 61 -3.54 -6.96 -5.92
C TYR A 61 -4.45 -6.50 -7.03
N TYR A 62 -4.24 -7.08 -8.20
CA TYR A 62 -4.98 -6.77 -9.40
C TYR A 62 -5.66 -8.05 -9.89
N LYS A 63 -6.77 -7.86 -10.58
CA LYS A 63 -7.45 -8.91 -11.31
C LYS A 63 -7.83 -8.35 -12.68
N ARG A 64 -7.45 -9.07 -13.73
CA ARG A 64 -7.87 -8.79 -15.11
C ARG A 64 -9.19 -9.49 -15.39
N ASP A 65 -9.89 -9.08 -16.44
CA ASP A 65 -11.08 -9.79 -16.92
C ASP A 65 -10.72 -11.26 -17.21
N ASN A 66 -11.56 -12.19 -16.73
CA ASN A 66 -11.36 -13.65 -16.87
C ASN A 66 -10.04 -14.20 -16.31
N SER A 67 -9.36 -13.49 -15.41
CA SER A 67 -8.09 -13.90 -14.82
C SER A 67 -8.18 -14.19 -13.31
N LYS A 68 -7.14 -14.82 -12.77
CA LYS A 68 -6.93 -14.97 -11.32
C LYS A 68 -6.37 -13.67 -10.73
N TRP A 69 -6.41 -13.56 -9.41
CA TRP A 69 -5.73 -12.49 -8.69
C TRP A 69 -4.21 -12.62 -8.81
N PHE A 70 -3.52 -11.51 -9.03
CA PHE A 70 -2.07 -11.45 -9.06
C PHE A 70 -1.56 -10.13 -8.51
N THR A 71 -0.34 -10.14 -8.02
CA THR A 71 0.37 -8.92 -7.60
C THR A 71 1.26 -8.46 -8.74
N GLU A 72 0.93 -7.35 -9.42
CA GLU A 72 1.86 -6.73 -10.39
C GLU A 72 3.08 -6.09 -9.70
N SER A 73 3.18 -6.14 -8.37
CA SER A 73 4.41 -5.74 -7.66
C SER A 73 5.66 -6.51 -8.12
N LEU A 74 5.51 -7.58 -8.90
CA LEU A 74 6.61 -8.27 -9.57
C LEU A 74 7.03 -7.64 -10.92
N TYR A 75 6.16 -6.88 -11.60
CA TYR A 75 6.44 -6.29 -12.91
C TYR A 75 7.05 -4.87 -12.83
N ARG A 76 6.92 -4.17 -11.70
CA ARG A 76 7.64 -2.91 -11.41
C ARG A 76 8.31 -2.95 -10.04
N LYS A 77 9.60 -2.61 -10.03
CA LYS A 77 10.54 -2.87 -8.94
C LYS A 77 10.12 -2.42 -7.54
N ARG A 78 9.22 -1.42 -7.37
CA ARG A 78 8.77 -0.93 -6.05
C ARG A 78 7.40 -0.26 -6.13
N LEU A 79 6.50 -0.60 -5.20
CA LEU A 79 5.28 0.16 -4.93
C LEU A 79 5.65 1.57 -4.43
N ARG A 80 5.04 2.61 -5.00
CA ARG A 80 5.31 4.01 -4.62
C ARG A 80 4.17 4.59 -3.79
N PHE A 81 4.46 4.99 -2.57
CA PHE A 81 3.49 5.63 -1.70
C PHE A 81 4.15 6.53 -0.66
N SER A 82 3.36 7.44 -0.09
CA SER A 82 3.69 8.20 1.11
C SER A 82 2.58 8.03 2.13
N PHE A 83 2.88 8.16 3.42
CA PHE A 83 1.88 8.17 4.47
C PHE A 83 2.18 9.27 5.48
N LYS A 84 1.13 9.94 5.95
CA LYS A 84 1.22 11.02 6.94
C LYS A 84 -0.14 11.24 7.60
N ASP A 85 -0.19 11.45 8.92
CA ASP A 85 -1.41 11.82 9.64
C ASP A 85 -2.65 10.96 9.30
N GLY A 86 -2.47 9.64 9.23
CA GLY A 86 -3.56 8.72 8.89
C GLY A 86 -3.98 8.72 7.42
N VAL A 87 -3.24 9.39 6.53
CA VAL A 87 -3.50 9.41 5.08
C VAL A 87 -2.39 8.67 4.35
N LEU A 88 -2.75 7.68 3.54
CA LEU A 88 -1.84 6.95 2.67
C LEU A 88 -2.11 7.35 1.22
N LYS A 89 -1.11 7.92 0.55
CA LYS A 89 -1.18 8.34 -0.85
C LYS A 89 -0.35 7.42 -1.72
N LEU A 90 -1.01 6.78 -2.69
CA LEU A 90 -0.40 5.96 -3.72
C LEU A 90 -0.05 6.83 -4.92
N ASP A 91 1.09 6.59 -5.54
CA ASP A 91 1.42 7.22 -6.82
C ASP A 91 0.56 6.63 -7.94
N ARG A 92 -0.01 7.49 -8.80
CA ARG A 92 -0.84 7.10 -9.97
C ARG A 92 -0.18 6.03 -10.84
N SER A 93 1.14 6.08 -10.98
CA SER A 93 1.90 5.12 -11.80
C SER A 93 1.86 3.67 -11.31
N ASN A 94 1.39 3.43 -10.07
CA ASN A 94 1.10 2.09 -9.58
C ASN A 94 -0.07 1.44 -10.35
N PHE A 95 -0.86 2.21 -11.09
CA PHE A 95 -2.06 1.76 -11.79
C PHE A 95 -1.95 1.87 -13.31
N TRP A 96 -0.75 1.90 -13.89
CA TRP A 96 -0.52 2.17 -15.32
C TRP A 96 -1.35 1.36 -16.33
N ASP A 97 -1.71 0.11 -16.01
CA ASP A 97 -2.47 -0.81 -16.87
C ASP A 97 -3.94 -0.94 -16.41
N TRP A 98 -4.46 0.10 -15.74
CA TRP A 98 -5.78 0.07 -15.07
C TRP A 98 -6.94 -0.29 -16.01
N PHE A 99 -6.82 -0.01 -17.31
CA PHE A 99 -7.86 -0.28 -18.31
C PHE A 99 -8.08 -1.78 -18.56
N GLU A 100 -7.07 -2.63 -18.33
CA GLU A 100 -7.18 -4.08 -18.43
C GLU A 100 -7.74 -4.74 -17.16
N LEU A 101 -7.95 -3.95 -16.10
CA LEU A 101 -8.34 -4.45 -14.80
C LEU A 101 -9.87 -4.49 -14.62
N SER A 102 -10.29 -5.49 -13.87
CA SER A 102 -11.67 -5.64 -13.40
C SER A 102 -11.82 -5.29 -11.93
N GLU A 103 -10.80 -5.62 -11.13
CA GLU A 103 -10.77 -5.37 -9.69
C GLU A 103 -9.36 -5.02 -9.20
N ILE A 104 -9.29 -4.16 -8.19
CA ILE A 104 -8.09 -3.73 -7.47
C ILE A 104 -8.34 -3.91 -5.98
N LYS A 105 -7.43 -4.57 -5.27
CA LYS A 105 -7.41 -4.63 -3.81
C LYS A 105 -6.14 -4.05 -3.25
N ILE A 106 -6.27 -3.09 -2.35
CA ILE A 106 -5.14 -2.51 -1.63
C ILE A 106 -5.15 -3.02 -0.20
N VAL A 107 -4.12 -3.76 0.18
CA VAL A 107 -3.94 -4.32 1.51
C VAL A 107 -2.93 -3.47 2.26
N VAL A 108 -3.30 -3.01 3.45
CA VAL A 108 -2.44 -2.25 4.36
C VAL A 108 -2.34 -3.00 5.68
N ILE A 109 -1.12 -3.25 6.16
CA ILE A 109 -0.84 -3.86 7.47
C ILE A 109 -0.01 -2.85 8.29
N TYR A 110 -0.45 -2.52 9.50
CA TYR A 110 0.15 -1.45 10.34
C TYR A 110 -0.08 -1.64 11.84
#